data_AF-A0A957EJE7-F1
#
_entry.id   AF-A0A957EJE7-F1
#
_cell.length_a   1.000
_cell.length_b   1.000
_cell.length_c   1.000
_cell.angle_alpha   90.00
_cell.angle_beta   90.00
_cell.angle_gamma   90.00
#
_symmetry.space_group_name_H-M   'P 1'
#
loop_
_entity.id
_entity.type
_entity.pdbx_description
1 polymer ?
#
loop_
_entity_poly.entity_id
_entity_poly.type
_entity_poly.pdbx_seq_one_letter_code
_entity_poly.pdbx_strand_id
1 'polypeptide(L)'
;MNEQRFDTNSTPHVMLQQCEGTVTIGSWIREAVTATGESFTAESPEANLITITAAHDLQLMLPRHGRLTIETVTGSLTIKHVAGLAKIGQVQGDLTLKNVGDVQVDSVHGALNGEGIDGPVTVGEVAQVVILRNTHNVSVQQAQQEVSIRYVNGRITLGTVGGDIDLHTVSEDLSIAQAGGSVKLSNLGGQNNLPQVKGPVFLVGGLVTGEHIFTSEGDIFVYWPSAAPVNLIATATKISNRLRLRQAGETTDGDKVTLTGYIEHRKTFLVLKTPGRIGLVKWDQSGEPAFAETDFDFTEPAPAPDVEMTEAMETVGVGIGTAVSQGVTNVINRLELELGPEWGRRFAALELEEKLTEAIAAELARGGLGIGESGGGETAVSPPPVTPGMVAFQKAEQKVEQSLQKATTTMDKTRQKLAAPETDPQPGPQQPKPKAAAPTQDTSPAAAAKPQGDSPKEASSQPAAQLRILDMLEKGVISVEEASKLLQSL
;
A
#
# COMPACT_ATOMS: atom_id res chain seq x y z
N MET A 1 34.83 -30.04 -13.81
CA MET A 1 34.53 -28.61 -13.74
C MET A 1 35.83 -27.84 -13.95
N ASN A 2 35.91 -27.10 -15.04
CA ASN A 2 37.03 -26.20 -15.33
C ASN A 2 36.74 -24.83 -14.72
N GLU A 3 37.77 -24.16 -14.26
CA GLU A 3 37.67 -22.79 -13.73
C GLU A 3 38.73 -21.94 -14.44
N GLN A 4 38.32 -20.77 -14.93
CA GLN A 4 39.21 -19.79 -15.55
C GLN A 4 38.96 -18.44 -14.92
N ARG A 5 40.04 -17.75 -14.58
CA ARG A 5 40.02 -16.43 -13.98
C ARG A 5 40.71 -15.42 -14.88
N PHE A 6 40.09 -14.25 -15.01
CA PHE A 6 40.60 -13.10 -15.74
C PHE A 6 40.68 -11.93 -14.77
N ASP A 7 41.86 -11.35 -14.61
CA ASP A 7 41.99 -10.11 -13.86
C ASP A 7 41.53 -8.95 -14.75
N THR A 8 40.65 -8.10 -14.22
CA THR A 8 39.99 -7.01 -14.95
C THR A 8 40.02 -5.73 -14.10
N ASN A 9 39.33 -4.68 -14.54
CA ASN A 9 38.99 -3.53 -13.72
C ASN A 9 37.66 -3.75 -12.98
N SER A 10 37.13 -2.68 -12.37
CA SER A 10 35.85 -2.65 -11.65
C SER A 10 34.60 -2.70 -12.54
N THR A 11 34.73 -2.51 -13.86
CA THR A 11 33.62 -2.41 -14.83
C THR A 11 33.92 -3.20 -16.11
N PRO A 12 34.20 -4.52 -16.03
CA PRO A 12 34.50 -5.31 -17.20
C PRO A 12 33.25 -5.46 -18.07
N HIS A 13 33.45 -5.75 -19.34
CA HIS A 13 32.40 -6.16 -20.26
C HIS A 13 32.54 -7.67 -20.48
N VAL A 14 31.54 -8.43 -20.02
CA VAL A 14 31.44 -9.86 -20.28
C VAL A 14 30.40 -10.08 -21.37
N MET A 15 30.82 -10.71 -22.45
CA MET A 15 29.99 -11.07 -23.59
C MET A 15 29.83 -12.59 -23.64
N LEU A 16 28.64 -13.09 -23.34
CA LEU A 16 28.26 -14.50 -23.48
C LEU A 16 27.55 -14.67 -24.83
N GLN A 17 28.23 -15.26 -25.81
CA GLN A 17 27.67 -15.43 -27.15
C GLN A 17 26.62 -16.53 -27.16
N GLN A 18 26.96 -17.70 -26.61
CA GLN A 18 26.04 -18.82 -26.57
C GLN A 18 26.27 -19.67 -25.33
N CYS A 19 25.18 -20.07 -24.68
CA CYS A 19 25.17 -21.10 -23.67
C CYS A 19 24.03 -22.08 -23.92
N GLU A 20 24.33 -23.36 -24.15
CA GLU A 20 23.29 -24.38 -24.31
C GLU A 20 22.67 -24.83 -22.97
N GLY A 21 23.41 -24.67 -21.87
CA GLY A 21 22.96 -25.00 -20.52
C GLY A 21 22.38 -23.82 -19.74
N THR A 22 22.24 -24.01 -18.43
CA THR A 22 21.80 -23.01 -17.46
C THR A 22 22.95 -22.10 -17.08
N VAL A 23 22.68 -20.79 -17.02
CA VAL A 23 23.68 -19.77 -16.68
C VAL A 23 23.32 -19.13 -15.35
N THR A 24 24.26 -19.16 -14.41
CA THR A 24 24.16 -18.41 -13.16
C THR A 24 25.24 -17.34 -13.11
N ILE A 25 24.82 -16.09 -13.01
CA ILE A 25 25.70 -14.93 -12.96
C ILE A 25 25.54 -14.24 -11.61
N GLY A 26 26.64 -14.11 -10.89
CA GLY A 26 26.72 -13.40 -9.62
C GLY A 26 27.74 -12.27 -9.67
N SER A 27 27.73 -11.43 -8.65
CA SER A 27 28.75 -10.39 -8.49
C SER A 27 29.55 -10.53 -7.20
N TRP A 28 30.72 -9.90 -7.18
CA TRP A 28 31.59 -9.78 -6.02
C TRP A 28 32.35 -8.45 -6.01
N ILE A 29 33.13 -8.23 -4.94
CA ILE A 29 33.91 -7.01 -4.74
C ILE A 29 35.27 -7.02 -5.46
N ARG A 30 35.69 -8.16 -6.03
CA ARG A 30 37.00 -8.31 -6.67
C ARG A 30 36.96 -7.77 -8.09
N GLU A 31 38.05 -7.15 -8.54
CA GLU A 31 38.26 -6.71 -9.93
C GLU A 31 38.77 -7.88 -10.79
N ALA A 32 37.98 -8.95 -10.82
CA ALA A 32 38.27 -10.11 -11.63
C ALA A 32 36.97 -10.74 -12.09
N VAL A 33 37.01 -11.47 -13.19
CA VAL A 33 35.92 -12.30 -13.65
C VAL A 33 36.36 -13.76 -13.56
N THR A 34 35.51 -14.60 -12.96
CA THR A 34 35.70 -16.05 -12.92
C THR A 34 34.58 -16.72 -13.69
N ALA A 35 34.97 -17.65 -14.56
CA ALA A 35 34.06 -18.55 -15.25
C ALA A 35 34.32 -19.98 -14.78
N THR A 36 33.25 -20.68 -14.37
CA THR A 36 33.30 -22.07 -13.92
C THR A 36 32.25 -22.88 -14.67
N GLY A 37 32.64 -24.00 -15.27
CA GLY A 37 31.75 -24.84 -16.06
C GLY A 37 32.47 -26.10 -16.58
N GLU A 38 31.73 -27.04 -17.17
CA GLU A 38 32.34 -28.28 -17.68
C GLU A 38 33.00 -28.10 -19.05
N SER A 39 32.30 -27.42 -19.97
CA SER A 39 32.73 -27.22 -21.35
C SER A 39 32.44 -25.80 -21.81
N PHE A 40 33.42 -24.91 -21.63
CA PHE A 40 33.35 -23.52 -22.11
C PHE A 40 34.70 -23.08 -22.69
N THR A 41 34.64 -22.16 -23.64
CA THR A 41 35.78 -21.40 -24.15
C THR A 41 35.63 -19.96 -23.74
N ALA A 42 36.69 -19.39 -23.16
CA ALA A 42 36.71 -18.00 -22.75
C ALA A 42 37.97 -17.32 -23.26
N GLU A 43 37.79 -16.25 -24.01
CA GLU A 43 38.85 -15.47 -24.64
C GLU A 43 38.76 -14.02 -24.15
N SER A 44 39.92 -13.38 -23.98
CA SER A 44 40.00 -11.95 -23.67
C SER A 44 40.70 -11.23 -24.83
N PRO A 45 39.95 -10.85 -25.88
CA PRO A 45 40.53 -10.23 -27.08
C PRO A 45 41.11 -8.83 -26.79
N GLU A 46 40.54 -8.12 -25.81
CA GLU A 46 40.97 -6.79 -25.38
C GLU A 46 40.97 -6.71 -23.84
N ALA A 47 41.67 -5.72 -23.30
CA ALA A 47 41.67 -5.47 -21.87
C ALA A 47 40.24 -5.16 -21.37
N ASN A 48 39.72 -6.00 -20.45
CA ASN A 48 38.38 -5.91 -19.86
C ASN A 48 37.21 -6.33 -20.74
N LEU A 49 37.46 -6.89 -21.93
CA LEU A 49 36.44 -7.62 -22.70
C LEU A 49 36.71 -9.11 -22.57
N ILE A 50 35.69 -9.85 -22.14
CA ILE A 50 35.75 -11.31 -22.01
C ILE A 50 34.61 -11.90 -22.83
N THR A 51 34.96 -12.67 -23.84
CA THR A 51 34.03 -13.40 -24.69
C THR A 51 33.97 -14.84 -24.24
N ILE A 52 32.77 -15.34 -23.94
CA ILE A 52 32.54 -16.69 -23.43
C ILE A 52 31.52 -17.41 -24.31
N THR A 53 31.81 -18.67 -24.61
CA THR A 53 30.89 -19.61 -25.23
C THR A 53 30.88 -20.90 -24.42
N ALA A 54 29.71 -21.40 -24.07
CA ALA A 54 29.57 -22.61 -23.25
C ALA A 54 28.60 -23.60 -23.89
N ALA A 55 28.95 -24.88 -23.88
CA ALA A 55 28.08 -25.96 -24.35
C ALA A 55 27.21 -26.54 -23.23
N HIS A 56 27.49 -26.21 -21.97
CA HIS A 56 26.83 -26.76 -20.79
C HIS A 56 26.64 -25.64 -19.77
N ASP A 57 26.19 -25.98 -18.57
CA ASP A 57 25.97 -25.05 -17.48
C ASP A 57 27.22 -24.21 -17.18
N LEU A 58 26.99 -22.92 -16.91
CA LEU A 58 28.03 -21.92 -16.72
C LEU A 58 27.71 -21.08 -15.49
N GLN A 59 28.69 -20.97 -14.60
CA GLN A 59 28.66 -20.04 -13.48
C GLN A 59 29.67 -18.91 -13.73
N LEU A 60 29.20 -17.66 -13.65
CA LEU A 60 30.01 -16.47 -13.81
C LEU A 60 29.99 -15.64 -12.53
N MET A 61 31.17 -15.20 -12.10
CA MET A 61 31.33 -14.20 -11.03
C MET A 61 32.05 -12.99 -11.62
N LEU A 62 31.45 -11.81 -11.50
CA LEU A 62 32.03 -10.57 -12.02
C LEU A 62 32.00 -9.42 -10.99
N PRO A 63 32.75 -8.33 -11.20
CA PRO A 63 32.64 -7.14 -10.38
C PRO A 63 31.21 -6.57 -10.41
N ARG A 64 30.76 -5.96 -9.30
CA ARG A 64 29.39 -5.45 -9.14
C ARG A 64 28.92 -4.51 -10.27
N HIS A 65 29.81 -3.72 -10.85
CA HIS A 65 29.50 -2.76 -11.91
C HIS A 65 29.92 -3.24 -13.31
N GLY A 66 30.18 -4.55 -13.48
CA GLY A 66 30.43 -5.12 -14.79
C GLY A 66 29.20 -5.08 -15.69
N ARG A 67 29.44 -4.91 -16.99
CA ARG A 67 28.41 -4.90 -18.03
C ARG A 67 28.29 -6.30 -18.62
N LEU A 68 27.05 -6.74 -18.82
CA LEU A 68 26.74 -8.05 -19.40
C LEU A 68 26.11 -7.86 -20.77
N THR A 69 26.58 -8.61 -21.74
CA THR A 69 25.92 -8.81 -23.02
C THR A 69 25.78 -10.30 -23.25
N ILE A 70 24.55 -10.79 -23.24
CA ILE A 70 24.24 -12.20 -23.40
C ILE A 70 23.43 -12.31 -24.68
N GLU A 71 23.95 -13.00 -25.69
CA GLU A 71 23.24 -13.12 -26.97
C GLU A 71 22.19 -14.24 -26.90
N THR A 72 22.59 -15.48 -26.60
CA THR A 72 21.66 -16.62 -26.52
C THR A 72 21.95 -17.54 -25.33
N VAL A 73 20.90 -17.89 -24.58
CA VAL A 73 20.90 -18.94 -23.56
C VAL A 73 19.77 -19.91 -23.84
N THR A 74 20.09 -21.18 -24.12
CA THR A 74 19.10 -22.23 -24.34
C THR A 74 18.52 -22.77 -23.02
N GLY A 75 19.28 -22.73 -21.94
CA GLY A 75 18.79 -23.04 -20.60
C GLY A 75 18.09 -21.86 -19.92
N SER A 76 18.06 -21.91 -18.58
CA SER A 76 17.60 -20.79 -17.75
C SER A 76 18.75 -19.83 -17.45
N LEU A 77 18.44 -18.56 -17.24
CA LEU A 77 19.40 -17.52 -16.90
C LEU A 77 19.05 -16.90 -15.55
N THR A 78 19.99 -16.92 -14.63
CA THR A 78 19.86 -16.27 -13.32
C THR A 78 20.94 -15.21 -13.16
N ILE A 79 20.57 -13.96 -12.89
CA ILE A 79 21.51 -12.87 -12.62
C ILE A 79 21.24 -12.30 -11.22
N LYS A 80 22.28 -12.21 -10.40
CA LYS A 80 22.20 -11.76 -9.01
C LYS A 80 23.24 -10.69 -8.70
N HIS A 81 22.79 -9.60 -8.07
CA HIS A 81 23.64 -8.54 -7.50
C HIS A 81 24.51 -7.78 -8.52
N VAL A 82 24.14 -7.76 -9.80
CA VAL A 82 24.88 -7.05 -10.86
C VAL A 82 24.25 -5.68 -11.08
N ALA A 83 24.93 -4.63 -10.64
CA ALA A 83 24.44 -3.24 -10.75
C ALA A 83 24.75 -2.59 -12.12
N GLY A 84 25.61 -3.20 -12.93
CA GLY A 84 25.87 -2.74 -14.29
C GLY A 84 24.73 -3.10 -15.26
N LEU A 85 24.78 -2.53 -16.46
CA LEU A 85 23.83 -2.81 -17.53
C LEU A 85 23.89 -4.29 -17.94
N ALA A 86 22.73 -4.94 -17.98
CA ALA A 86 22.54 -6.28 -18.52
C ALA A 86 21.72 -6.21 -19.81
N LYS A 87 22.37 -6.47 -20.95
CA LYS A 87 21.71 -6.67 -22.24
C LYS A 87 21.61 -8.16 -22.52
N ILE A 88 20.39 -8.64 -22.74
CA ILE A 88 20.07 -10.05 -22.91
C ILE A 88 19.29 -10.18 -24.24
N GLY A 89 19.78 -10.98 -25.17
CA GLY A 89 19.10 -11.26 -26.42
C GLY A 89 17.98 -12.26 -26.19
N GLN A 90 18.30 -13.55 -26.30
CA GLN A 90 17.32 -14.61 -26.22
C GLN A 90 17.59 -15.56 -25.06
N VAL A 91 16.55 -15.83 -24.25
CA VAL A 91 16.55 -16.88 -23.23
C VAL A 91 15.44 -17.87 -23.56
N GLN A 92 15.78 -19.11 -23.85
CA GLN A 92 14.81 -20.15 -24.17
C GLN A 92 14.14 -20.73 -22.91
N GLY A 93 14.84 -20.75 -21.78
CA GLY A 93 14.29 -21.10 -20.47
C GLY A 93 13.78 -19.90 -19.69
N ASP A 94 13.82 -20.00 -18.36
CA ASP A 94 13.36 -18.94 -17.46
C ASP A 94 14.45 -17.89 -17.20
N LEU A 95 14.04 -16.63 -17.04
CA LEU A 95 14.91 -15.52 -16.67
C LEU A 95 14.60 -15.07 -15.24
N THR A 96 15.58 -15.23 -14.34
CA THR A 96 15.51 -14.73 -12.97
C THR A 96 16.51 -13.59 -12.74
N LEU A 97 16.01 -12.44 -12.31
CA LEU A 97 16.78 -11.22 -12.04
C LEU A 97 16.62 -10.83 -10.57
N LYS A 98 17.73 -10.68 -9.84
CA LYS A 98 17.69 -10.26 -8.42
C LYS A 98 18.72 -9.21 -8.09
N ASN A 99 18.29 -8.06 -7.57
CA ASN A 99 19.17 -6.96 -7.17
C ASN A 99 20.09 -6.55 -8.35
N VAL A 100 19.48 -6.24 -9.49
CA VAL A 100 20.18 -5.88 -10.71
C VAL A 100 19.96 -4.41 -11.08
N GLY A 101 20.88 -3.83 -11.85
CA GLY A 101 20.76 -2.49 -12.40
C GLY A 101 19.83 -2.44 -13.62
N ASP A 102 20.24 -1.71 -14.64
CA ASP A 102 19.50 -1.57 -15.90
C ASP A 102 19.42 -2.91 -16.65
N VAL A 103 18.23 -3.26 -17.15
CA VAL A 103 18.00 -4.51 -17.87
C VAL A 103 17.31 -4.26 -19.21
N GLN A 104 17.89 -4.81 -20.28
CA GLN A 104 17.30 -4.88 -21.60
C GLN A 104 17.23 -6.35 -22.02
N VAL A 105 16.05 -6.83 -22.37
CA VAL A 105 15.80 -8.21 -22.80
C VAL A 105 15.06 -8.21 -24.13
N ASP A 106 15.56 -8.91 -25.14
CA ASP A 106 14.85 -8.99 -26.42
C ASP A 106 13.71 -10.01 -26.34
N SER A 107 13.99 -11.26 -25.95
CA SER A 107 12.95 -12.30 -25.83
C SER A 107 13.23 -13.35 -24.74
N VAL A 108 12.20 -13.74 -24.00
CA VAL A 108 12.20 -14.85 -23.03
C VAL A 108 11.10 -15.85 -23.41
N HIS A 109 11.44 -17.11 -23.70
CA HIS A 109 10.44 -18.14 -23.99
C HIS A 109 9.89 -18.83 -22.73
N GLY A 110 10.63 -18.80 -21.61
CA GLY A 110 10.12 -19.21 -20.31
C GLY A 110 9.42 -18.07 -19.56
N ALA A 111 9.43 -18.17 -18.23
CA ALA A 111 8.94 -17.14 -17.33
C ALA A 111 10.00 -16.08 -17.01
N LEU A 112 9.56 -14.83 -16.80
CA LEU A 112 10.40 -13.74 -16.33
C LEU A 112 10.08 -13.44 -14.86
N ASN A 113 11.06 -13.62 -13.98
CA ASN A 113 10.96 -13.27 -12.56
C ASN A 113 12.02 -12.22 -12.20
N GLY A 114 11.60 -11.04 -11.74
CA GLY A 114 12.48 -9.95 -11.36
C GLY A 114 12.17 -9.42 -9.96
N GLU A 115 13.20 -9.24 -9.15
CA GLU A 115 13.09 -8.69 -7.80
C GLU A 115 14.21 -7.69 -7.52
N GLY A 116 13.87 -6.47 -7.08
CA GLY A 116 14.87 -5.46 -6.75
C GLY A 116 15.65 -5.01 -7.98
N ILE A 117 14.96 -4.40 -8.94
CA ILE A 117 15.61 -3.86 -10.14
C ILE A 117 15.73 -2.35 -9.99
N ASP A 118 16.97 -1.91 -9.75
CA ASP A 118 17.28 -0.51 -9.44
C ASP A 118 17.25 0.39 -10.68
N GLY A 119 17.31 -0.21 -11.87
CA GLY A 119 17.25 0.48 -13.16
C GLY A 119 15.93 0.27 -13.94
N PRO A 120 15.80 0.86 -15.13
CA PRO A 120 14.70 0.55 -16.04
C PRO A 120 14.80 -0.89 -16.57
N VAL A 121 13.64 -1.51 -16.75
CA VAL A 121 13.44 -2.83 -17.34
C VAL A 121 12.74 -2.68 -18.68
N THR A 122 13.41 -3.06 -19.77
CA THR A 122 12.81 -3.13 -21.10
C THR A 122 12.83 -4.56 -21.60
N VAL A 123 11.66 -5.09 -21.96
CA VAL A 123 11.48 -6.46 -22.44
C VAL A 123 10.68 -6.44 -23.73
N GLY A 124 11.20 -7.07 -24.78
CA GLY A 124 10.48 -7.24 -26.04
C GLY A 124 9.34 -8.24 -25.89
N GLU A 125 9.66 -9.53 -25.80
CA GLU A 125 8.66 -10.59 -25.72
C GLU A 125 8.90 -11.54 -24.55
N VAL A 126 7.81 -11.93 -23.87
CA VAL A 126 7.79 -13.03 -22.90
C VAL A 126 6.68 -14.01 -23.27
N ALA A 127 7.02 -15.28 -23.48
CA ALA A 127 6.04 -16.29 -23.91
C ALA A 127 5.22 -16.91 -22.77
N GLN A 128 5.68 -16.80 -21.52
CA GLN A 128 4.93 -17.24 -20.35
C GLN A 128 4.56 -16.05 -19.44
N VAL A 129 4.78 -16.21 -18.14
CA VAL A 129 4.37 -15.28 -17.09
C VAL A 129 5.47 -14.27 -16.80
N VAL A 130 5.07 -13.03 -16.52
CA VAL A 130 5.96 -11.96 -16.03
C VAL A 130 5.62 -11.65 -14.59
N ILE A 131 6.59 -11.82 -13.69
CA ILE A 131 6.48 -11.46 -12.28
C ILE A 131 7.60 -10.48 -11.95
N LEU A 132 7.25 -9.23 -11.65
CA LEU A 132 8.23 -8.20 -11.27
C LEU A 132 7.87 -7.58 -9.93
N ARG A 133 8.87 -7.42 -9.06
CA ARG A 133 8.71 -6.82 -7.73
C ARG A 133 9.81 -5.81 -7.44
N ASN A 134 9.44 -4.68 -6.86
CA ASN A 134 10.37 -3.64 -6.43
C ASN A 134 11.28 -3.21 -7.60
N THR A 135 10.64 -2.61 -8.61
CA THR A 135 11.30 -2.18 -9.84
C THR A 135 11.08 -0.67 -10.07
N HIS A 136 11.89 -0.06 -10.92
CA HIS A 136 11.63 1.27 -11.45
C HIS A 136 10.79 1.16 -12.73
N ASN A 137 11.12 1.92 -13.78
CA ASN A 137 10.37 1.92 -15.02
C ASN A 137 10.32 0.52 -15.65
N VAL A 138 9.13 0.08 -16.05
CA VAL A 138 8.91 -1.21 -16.71
C VAL A 138 8.28 -0.97 -18.07
N SER A 139 8.89 -1.53 -19.12
CA SER A 139 8.36 -1.55 -20.47
C SER A 139 8.36 -2.98 -20.99
N VAL A 140 7.19 -3.59 -21.16
CA VAL A 140 7.03 -4.93 -21.75
C VAL A 140 6.21 -4.79 -23.02
N GLN A 141 6.80 -5.07 -24.18
CA GLN A 141 6.10 -4.90 -25.46
C GLN A 141 5.07 -6.01 -25.68
N GLN A 142 5.40 -7.27 -25.37
CA GLN A 142 4.49 -8.40 -25.52
C GLN A 142 4.67 -9.42 -24.41
N ALA A 143 3.57 -9.81 -23.77
CA ALA A 143 3.50 -10.94 -22.84
C ALA A 143 2.37 -11.87 -23.29
N GLN A 144 2.65 -13.14 -23.56
CA GLN A 144 1.63 -14.05 -24.09
C GLN A 144 0.65 -14.53 -23.01
N GLN A 145 1.05 -14.55 -21.74
CA GLN A 145 0.21 -14.98 -20.61
C GLN A 145 0.01 -13.85 -19.59
N GLU A 146 0.12 -14.15 -18.29
CA GLU A 146 -0.15 -13.25 -17.18
C GLU A 146 1.02 -12.32 -16.86
N VAL A 147 0.68 -11.11 -16.39
CA VAL A 147 1.63 -10.11 -15.90
C VAL A 147 1.26 -9.69 -14.48
N SER A 148 2.11 -10.00 -13.50
CA SER A 148 1.99 -9.52 -12.12
C SER A 148 3.15 -8.61 -11.78
N ILE A 149 2.88 -7.34 -11.50
CA ILE A 149 3.91 -6.35 -11.18
C ILE A 149 3.54 -5.60 -9.90
N ARG A 150 4.45 -5.61 -8.92
CA ARG A 150 4.23 -5.04 -7.59
C ARG A 150 5.33 -4.07 -7.17
N TYR A 151 4.94 -2.97 -6.56
CA TYR A 151 5.84 -1.94 -6.01
C TYR A 151 6.74 -1.34 -7.09
N VAL A 152 6.12 -0.59 -8.00
CA VAL A 152 6.83 0.12 -9.07
C VAL A 152 7.03 1.58 -8.72
N ASN A 153 8.29 1.97 -8.56
CA ASN A 153 8.69 3.36 -8.35
C ASN A 153 9.04 4.02 -9.70
N GLY A 154 8.07 4.05 -10.60
CA GLY A 154 8.24 4.57 -11.96
C GLY A 154 7.02 4.34 -12.83
N ARG A 155 7.21 4.52 -14.14
CA ARG A 155 6.19 4.31 -15.18
C ARG A 155 6.10 2.84 -15.57
N ILE A 156 4.88 2.39 -15.89
CA ILE A 156 4.64 1.10 -16.54
C ILE A 156 4.06 1.33 -17.95
N THR A 157 4.69 0.71 -18.95
CA THR A 157 4.19 0.61 -20.31
C THR A 157 4.07 -0.86 -20.70
N LEU A 158 2.85 -1.37 -20.86
CA LEU A 158 2.56 -2.70 -21.38
C LEU A 158 1.97 -2.57 -22.78
N GLY A 159 2.54 -3.27 -23.76
CA GLY A 159 2.00 -3.33 -25.11
C GLY A 159 0.81 -4.28 -25.19
N THR A 160 1.05 -5.52 -25.59
CA THR A 160 0.02 -6.55 -25.70
C THR A 160 0.23 -7.61 -24.63
N VAL A 161 -0.77 -7.81 -23.77
CA VAL A 161 -0.80 -8.91 -22.81
C VAL A 161 -1.91 -9.88 -23.18
N GLY A 162 -1.60 -11.16 -23.36
CA GLY A 162 -2.55 -12.19 -23.75
C GLY A 162 -3.45 -12.67 -22.61
N GLY A 163 -2.94 -12.67 -21.37
CA GLY A 163 -3.64 -13.12 -20.18
C GLY A 163 -4.07 -11.98 -19.24
N ASP A 164 -4.13 -12.32 -17.96
CA ASP A 164 -4.53 -11.43 -16.88
C ASP A 164 -3.38 -10.46 -16.48
N ILE A 165 -3.74 -9.32 -15.93
CA ILE A 165 -2.81 -8.31 -15.43
C ILE A 165 -3.15 -8.01 -13.97
N ASP A 166 -2.18 -8.17 -13.07
CA ASP A 166 -2.26 -7.77 -11.66
C ASP A 166 -1.20 -6.70 -11.36
N LEU A 167 -1.62 -5.45 -11.21
CA LEU A 167 -0.76 -4.33 -10.86
C LEU A 167 -1.08 -3.79 -9.48
N HIS A 168 -0.04 -3.74 -8.64
CA HIS A 168 -0.12 -3.23 -7.29
C HIS A 168 0.94 -2.18 -7.02
N THR A 169 0.51 -0.96 -6.68
CA THR A 169 1.39 0.17 -6.37
C THR A 169 2.25 0.59 -7.56
N VAL A 170 1.78 1.58 -8.31
CA VAL A 170 2.51 2.22 -9.41
C VAL A 170 2.63 3.70 -9.09
N SER A 171 3.85 4.24 -9.06
CA SER A 171 4.07 5.61 -8.59
C SER A 171 3.83 6.68 -9.66
N GLU A 172 4.08 6.34 -10.93
CA GLU A 172 3.89 7.25 -12.07
C GLU A 172 2.84 6.73 -13.06
N ASP A 173 2.95 7.09 -14.34
CA ASP A 173 1.96 6.77 -15.36
C ASP A 173 1.85 5.27 -15.64
N LEU A 174 0.65 4.83 -15.98
CA LEU A 174 0.34 3.49 -16.46
C LEU A 174 -0.26 3.58 -17.88
N SER A 175 0.35 2.87 -18.82
CA SER A 175 -0.23 2.65 -20.14
C SER A 175 -0.25 1.16 -20.46
N ILE A 176 -1.43 0.62 -20.73
CA ILE A 176 -1.62 -0.77 -21.17
C ILE A 176 -2.33 -0.71 -22.52
N ALA A 177 -1.63 -0.98 -23.63
CA ALA A 177 -2.22 -0.82 -24.95
C ALA A 177 -3.33 -1.84 -25.22
N GLN A 178 -3.09 -3.11 -24.87
CA GLN A 178 -4.08 -4.17 -25.00
C GLN A 178 -3.92 -5.25 -23.91
N ALA A 179 -5.04 -5.65 -23.30
CA ALA A 179 -5.09 -6.81 -22.39
C ALA A 179 -6.16 -7.82 -22.85
N GLY A 180 -5.77 -9.09 -22.94
CA GLY A 180 -6.63 -10.21 -23.36
C GLY A 180 -7.48 -10.78 -22.23
N GLY A 181 -7.00 -10.71 -20.98
CA GLY A 181 -7.69 -11.19 -19.79
C GLY A 181 -8.22 -10.07 -18.90
N SER A 182 -8.37 -10.40 -17.62
CA SER A 182 -8.84 -9.51 -16.55
C SER A 182 -7.71 -8.58 -16.11
N VAL A 183 -8.04 -7.35 -15.71
CA VAL A 183 -7.06 -6.37 -15.25
C VAL A 183 -7.39 -5.91 -13.84
N LYS A 184 -6.53 -6.22 -12.87
CA LYS A 184 -6.64 -5.80 -11.47
C LYS A 184 -5.63 -4.70 -11.19
N LEU A 185 -6.13 -3.57 -10.70
CA LEU A 185 -5.36 -2.36 -10.50
C LEU A 185 -5.59 -1.84 -9.09
N SER A 186 -4.50 -1.58 -8.38
CA SER A 186 -4.56 -1.02 -7.04
C SER A 186 -3.42 -0.06 -6.77
N ASN A 187 -3.72 1.03 -6.06
CA ASN A 187 -2.76 2.06 -5.66
C ASN A 187 -1.99 2.65 -6.85
N LEU A 188 -2.71 3.26 -7.79
CA LEU A 188 -2.15 3.86 -8.99
C LEU A 188 -1.87 5.36 -8.83
N GLY A 189 -0.64 5.76 -9.17
CA GLY A 189 -0.20 7.12 -9.39
C GLY A 189 -0.36 7.55 -10.85
N GLY A 190 0.25 8.69 -11.19
CA GLY A 190 0.33 9.23 -12.55
C GLY A 190 -0.99 9.28 -13.35
N GLN A 191 -0.88 9.36 -14.67
CA GLN A 191 -2.01 9.20 -15.59
C GLN A 191 -2.18 7.73 -15.98
N ASN A 192 -3.43 7.27 -16.10
CA ASN A 192 -3.73 5.86 -16.28
C ASN A 192 -4.57 5.68 -17.54
N ASN A 193 -4.06 4.96 -18.54
CA ASN A 193 -4.70 4.77 -19.82
C ASN A 193 -4.73 3.29 -20.25
N LEU A 194 -5.95 2.77 -20.35
CA LEU A 194 -6.27 1.41 -20.80
C LEU A 194 -7.33 1.51 -21.91
N PRO A 195 -6.94 1.73 -23.17
CA PRO A 195 -7.87 1.93 -24.27
C PRO A 195 -8.54 0.63 -24.74
N GLN A 196 -7.98 -0.55 -24.44
CA GLN A 196 -8.55 -1.82 -24.87
C GLN A 196 -8.24 -2.96 -23.91
N VAL A 197 -9.24 -3.38 -23.15
CA VAL A 197 -9.20 -4.59 -22.32
C VAL A 197 -10.32 -5.52 -22.77
N LYS A 198 -10.05 -6.82 -22.95
CA LYS A 198 -11.09 -7.79 -23.33
C LYS A 198 -11.85 -8.33 -22.11
N GLY A 199 -11.15 -8.58 -21.01
CA GLY A 199 -11.73 -9.10 -19.77
C GLY A 199 -12.22 -8.02 -18.81
N PRO A 200 -12.68 -8.40 -17.62
CA PRO A 200 -13.14 -7.45 -16.62
C PRO A 200 -12.00 -6.58 -16.06
N VAL A 201 -12.29 -5.32 -15.75
CA VAL A 201 -11.36 -4.40 -15.10
C VAL A 201 -11.79 -4.17 -13.66
N PHE A 202 -10.89 -4.38 -12.72
CA PHE A 202 -11.08 -4.07 -11.32
C PHE A 202 -10.12 -2.96 -10.90
N LEU A 203 -10.67 -1.84 -10.47
CA LEU A 203 -9.91 -0.70 -9.97
C LEU A 203 -10.17 -0.51 -8.47
N VAL A 204 -9.09 -0.36 -7.71
CA VAL A 204 -9.14 -0.17 -6.26
C VAL A 204 -8.35 1.07 -5.86
N GLY A 205 -9.02 1.96 -5.15
CA GLY A 205 -8.40 3.15 -4.57
C GLY A 205 -8.67 4.42 -5.37
N GLY A 206 -8.19 5.53 -4.83
CA GLY A 206 -8.29 6.84 -5.47
C GLY A 206 -7.20 7.00 -6.52
N LEU A 207 -7.46 7.86 -7.49
CA LEU A 207 -6.48 8.25 -8.50
C LEU A 207 -5.97 9.65 -8.20
N VAL A 208 -4.78 9.95 -8.69
CA VAL A 208 -4.20 11.29 -8.60
C VAL A 208 -4.96 12.27 -9.51
N THR A 209 -4.52 13.52 -9.54
CA THR A 209 -5.06 14.52 -10.47
C THR A 209 -4.62 14.21 -11.90
N GLY A 210 -5.56 14.21 -12.84
CA GLY A 210 -5.30 13.88 -14.25
C GLY A 210 -6.55 13.35 -14.93
N GLU A 211 -6.40 13.00 -16.21
CA GLU A 211 -7.39 12.24 -16.96
C GLU A 211 -7.01 10.76 -16.94
N HIS A 212 -7.98 9.92 -16.61
CA HIS A 212 -7.82 8.47 -16.56
C HIS A 212 -8.90 7.81 -17.39
N ILE A 213 -8.49 6.96 -18.31
CA ILE A 213 -9.37 6.34 -19.31
C ILE A 213 -9.27 4.83 -19.16
N PHE A 214 -10.39 4.20 -18.87
CA PHE A 214 -10.53 2.75 -18.80
C PHE A 214 -11.61 2.31 -19.77
N THR A 215 -11.21 1.54 -20.78
CA THR A 215 -12.10 0.96 -21.78
C THR A 215 -11.96 -0.54 -21.77
N SER A 216 -13.07 -1.25 -21.58
CA SER A 216 -13.13 -2.70 -21.58
C SER A 216 -14.26 -3.22 -22.46
N GLU A 217 -14.10 -4.40 -23.06
CA GLU A 217 -15.17 -5.20 -23.67
C GLU A 217 -15.95 -5.99 -22.60
N GLY A 218 -15.32 -6.27 -21.46
CA GLY A 218 -15.93 -6.88 -20.28
C GLY A 218 -16.37 -5.85 -19.23
N ASP A 219 -16.76 -6.32 -18.05
CA ASP A 219 -17.28 -5.46 -16.99
C ASP A 219 -16.22 -4.57 -16.36
N ILE A 220 -16.62 -3.43 -15.80
CA ILE A 220 -15.72 -2.54 -15.04
C ILE A 220 -16.24 -2.37 -13.62
N PHE A 221 -15.39 -2.71 -12.66
CA PHE A 221 -15.67 -2.67 -11.23
C PHE A 221 -14.73 -1.69 -10.54
N VAL A 222 -15.30 -0.72 -9.83
CA VAL A 222 -14.51 0.33 -9.17
C VAL A 222 -14.85 0.38 -7.68
N TYR A 223 -13.83 0.15 -6.87
CA TYR A 223 -13.82 0.33 -5.42
C TYR A 223 -13.21 1.71 -5.11
N TRP A 224 -14.07 2.72 -4.94
CA TRP A 224 -13.65 4.11 -4.82
C TRP A 224 -13.65 4.61 -3.37
N PRO A 225 -12.58 5.28 -2.87
CA PRO A 225 -12.57 5.85 -1.53
C PRO A 225 -13.57 7.00 -1.40
N SER A 226 -14.40 6.97 -0.35
CA SER A 226 -15.45 8.00 -0.17
C SER A 226 -14.94 9.44 -0.01
N ALA A 227 -13.71 9.60 0.49
CA ALA A 227 -13.07 10.90 0.64
C ALA A 227 -12.25 11.31 -0.60
N ALA A 228 -12.06 10.41 -1.57
CA ALA A 228 -11.24 10.69 -2.75
C ALA A 228 -12.03 11.48 -3.80
N PRO A 229 -11.47 12.57 -4.32
CA PRO A 229 -12.13 13.42 -5.31
C PRO A 229 -12.18 12.72 -6.68
N VAL A 230 -13.31 12.83 -7.38
CA VAL A 230 -13.50 12.27 -8.72
C VAL A 230 -14.54 13.06 -9.49
N ASN A 231 -14.29 13.30 -10.77
CA ASN A 231 -15.31 13.61 -11.77
C ASN A 231 -15.47 12.38 -12.65
N LEU A 232 -16.64 11.77 -12.61
CA LEU A 232 -16.92 10.50 -13.26
C LEU A 232 -17.72 10.73 -14.55
N ILE A 233 -17.28 10.05 -15.60
CA ILE A 233 -18.06 9.81 -16.82
C ILE A 233 -18.02 8.30 -17.07
N ALA A 234 -19.14 7.62 -16.84
CA ALA A 234 -19.25 6.18 -16.99
C ALA A 234 -20.29 5.85 -18.06
N THR A 235 -19.91 5.08 -19.09
CA THR A 235 -20.82 4.65 -20.16
C THR A 235 -20.85 3.13 -20.24
N ALA A 236 -22.03 2.54 -20.06
CA ALA A 236 -22.25 1.09 -20.07
C ALA A 236 -23.68 0.69 -20.44
N THR A 237 -23.95 -0.59 -20.66
CA THR A 237 -25.33 -1.07 -20.85
C THR A 237 -26.11 -1.08 -19.54
N LYS A 238 -25.42 -1.35 -18.43
CA LYS A 238 -25.98 -1.28 -17.08
C LYS A 238 -24.98 -0.62 -16.13
N ILE A 239 -25.44 0.36 -15.36
CA ILE A 239 -24.62 1.02 -14.33
C ILE A 239 -25.26 0.80 -12.97
N SER A 240 -24.48 0.25 -12.05
CA SER A 240 -24.85 0.03 -10.66
C SER A 240 -23.99 0.93 -9.77
N ASN A 241 -24.55 2.05 -9.28
CA ASN A 241 -23.79 3.07 -8.56
C ASN A 241 -24.17 3.15 -7.07
N ARG A 242 -23.20 2.93 -6.18
CA ARG A 242 -23.30 3.19 -4.73
C ARG A 242 -22.40 4.33 -4.25
N LEU A 243 -21.83 5.11 -5.16
CA LEU A 243 -21.08 6.32 -4.82
C LEU A 243 -22.02 7.49 -4.59
N ARG A 244 -21.70 8.31 -3.57
CA ARG A 244 -22.43 9.55 -3.27
C ARG A 244 -21.97 10.68 -4.20
N LEU A 245 -22.40 10.61 -5.46
CA LEU A 245 -22.11 11.63 -6.47
C LEU A 245 -23.02 12.85 -6.29
N ARG A 246 -22.43 14.04 -6.36
CA ARG A 246 -23.12 15.33 -6.50
C ARG A 246 -23.41 15.60 -7.97
N GLN A 247 -24.54 16.24 -8.22
CA GLN A 247 -25.06 16.51 -9.57
C GLN A 247 -25.02 15.26 -10.46
N ALA A 248 -25.42 14.12 -9.90
CA ALA A 248 -25.50 12.88 -10.65
C ALA A 248 -26.56 13.05 -11.76
N GLY A 249 -26.13 12.92 -13.01
CA GLY A 249 -26.98 12.96 -14.18
C GLY A 249 -26.84 11.64 -14.94
N GLU A 250 -27.96 11.00 -15.21
CA GLU A 250 -28.02 9.81 -16.05
C GLU A 250 -28.70 10.17 -17.36
N THR A 251 -28.10 9.76 -18.47
CA THR A 251 -28.66 9.91 -19.81
C THR A 251 -28.60 8.57 -20.52
N THR A 252 -29.73 8.17 -21.10
CA THR A 252 -29.86 6.92 -21.84
C THR A 252 -29.92 7.23 -23.33
N ASP A 253 -29.02 6.63 -24.10
CA ASP A 253 -28.98 6.69 -25.56
C ASP A 253 -29.04 5.26 -26.11
N GLY A 254 -30.23 4.85 -26.58
CA GLY A 254 -30.51 3.46 -26.93
C GLY A 254 -30.31 2.51 -25.75
N ASP A 255 -29.47 1.49 -25.93
CA ASP A 255 -29.13 0.51 -24.88
C ASP A 255 -27.97 0.96 -23.97
N LYS A 256 -27.44 2.18 -24.16
CA LYS A 256 -26.31 2.70 -23.38
C LYS A 256 -26.79 3.73 -22.37
N VAL A 257 -26.40 3.52 -21.12
CA VAL A 257 -26.54 4.47 -20.02
C VAL A 257 -25.21 5.20 -19.83
N THR A 258 -25.26 6.52 -19.75
CA THR A 258 -24.13 7.36 -19.36
C THR A 258 -24.44 8.03 -18.02
N LEU A 259 -23.65 7.70 -17.00
CA LEU A 259 -23.67 8.33 -15.68
C LEU A 259 -22.57 9.39 -15.61
N THR A 260 -22.95 10.59 -15.20
CA THR A 260 -22.04 11.70 -14.91
C THR A 260 -22.24 12.18 -13.48
N GLY A 261 -21.18 12.67 -12.83
CA GLY A 261 -21.28 13.24 -11.49
C GLY A 261 -19.90 13.40 -10.85
N TYR A 262 -19.84 13.99 -9.66
CA TYR A 262 -18.57 14.19 -8.96
C TYR A 262 -18.71 14.08 -7.43
N ILE A 263 -17.63 13.75 -6.73
CA ILE A 263 -17.60 13.79 -5.25
C ILE A 263 -17.11 15.17 -4.76
N GLU A 264 -15.99 15.64 -5.31
CA GLU A 264 -15.41 16.95 -5.05
C GLU A 264 -14.86 17.47 -6.37
N HIS A 265 -15.06 18.76 -6.65
CA HIS A 265 -14.49 19.43 -7.83
C HIS A 265 -12.95 19.50 -7.68
N ARG A 266 -12.26 18.46 -8.14
CA ARG A 266 -10.82 18.51 -8.41
C ARG A 266 -10.54 18.12 -9.85
N LYS A 267 -9.28 18.11 -10.23
CA LYS A 267 -8.82 17.80 -11.59
C LYS A 267 -8.66 16.29 -11.86
N THR A 268 -9.28 15.41 -11.07
CA THR A 268 -9.29 13.96 -11.31
C THR A 268 -10.49 13.60 -12.16
N PHE A 269 -10.27 13.23 -13.42
CA PHE A 269 -11.29 12.84 -14.38
C PHE A 269 -11.18 11.34 -14.62
N LEU A 270 -12.26 10.62 -14.35
CA LEU A 270 -12.35 9.18 -14.53
C LEU A 270 -13.37 8.90 -15.64
N VAL A 271 -12.88 8.38 -16.76
CA VAL A 271 -13.68 7.98 -17.91
C VAL A 271 -13.71 6.47 -18.00
N LEU A 272 -14.90 5.88 -17.82
CA LEU A 272 -15.13 4.44 -17.89
C LEU A 272 -16.03 4.12 -19.08
N LYS A 273 -15.61 3.18 -19.92
CA LYS A 273 -16.37 2.76 -21.11
C LYS A 273 -16.40 1.26 -21.22
N THR A 274 -17.59 0.67 -21.30
CA THR A 274 -17.73 -0.76 -21.57
C THR A 274 -19.07 -1.07 -22.24
N PRO A 275 -19.20 -2.10 -23.11
CA PRO A 275 -20.50 -2.63 -23.49
C PRO A 275 -21.13 -3.52 -22.39
N GLY A 276 -20.35 -3.96 -21.40
CA GLY A 276 -20.81 -4.72 -20.23
C GLY A 276 -21.42 -3.82 -19.14
N ARG A 277 -21.36 -4.28 -17.88
CA ARG A 277 -21.83 -3.51 -16.72
C ARG A 277 -20.70 -2.71 -16.08
N ILE A 278 -21.07 -1.58 -15.48
CA ILE A 278 -20.21 -0.82 -14.57
C ILE A 278 -20.75 -0.94 -13.15
N GLY A 279 -19.93 -1.42 -12.23
CA GLY A 279 -20.22 -1.46 -10.79
C GLY A 279 -19.35 -0.45 -10.03
N LEU A 280 -19.97 0.44 -9.26
CA LEU A 280 -19.27 1.45 -8.47
C LEU A 280 -19.64 1.29 -6.99
N VAL A 281 -18.66 0.97 -6.16
CA VAL A 281 -18.84 0.73 -4.72
C VAL A 281 -17.93 1.64 -3.93
N LYS A 282 -18.46 2.18 -2.83
CA LYS A 282 -17.67 2.90 -1.84
C LYS A 282 -16.73 1.92 -1.12
N TRP A 283 -15.45 2.26 -1.03
CA TRP A 283 -14.44 1.49 -0.31
C TRP A 283 -13.82 2.32 0.82
N ASP A 284 -14.15 2.01 2.07
CA ASP A 284 -13.60 2.65 3.28
C ASP A 284 -12.96 1.65 4.26
N GLN A 285 -12.82 0.39 3.84
CA GLN A 285 -12.24 -0.67 4.66
C GLN A 285 -10.71 -0.72 4.54
N SER A 286 -10.04 -1.00 5.66
CA SER A 286 -8.63 -1.40 5.69
C SER A 286 -8.51 -2.88 5.31
N GLY A 287 -8.17 -3.19 4.06
CA GLY A 287 -8.00 -4.55 3.57
C GLY A 287 -7.86 -4.63 2.05
N GLU A 288 -7.50 -5.79 1.51
CA GLU A 288 -7.60 -6.06 0.07
C GLU A 288 -9.06 -6.39 -0.29
N PRO A 289 -9.65 -5.79 -1.33
CA PRO A 289 -10.97 -6.17 -1.79
C PRO A 289 -10.96 -7.59 -2.34
N ALA A 290 -12.10 -8.29 -2.23
CA ALA A 290 -12.21 -9.67 -2.69
C ALA A 290 -12.14 -9.82 -4.22
N PHE A 291 -12.18 -8.70 -4.97
CA PHE A 291 -12.23 -8.67 -6.43
C PHE A 291 -13.34 -9.56 -6.99
N ALA A 292 -14.46 -9.67 -6.26
CA ALA A 292 -15.57 -10.53 -6.62
C ALA A 292 -16.67 -9.73 -7.31
N GLU A 293 -17.20 -10.25 -8.42
CA GLU A 293 -18.35 -9.64 -9.10
C GLU A 293 -19.60 -9.58 -8.22
N THR A 294 -19.72 -10.52 -7.27
CA THR A 294 -20.81 -10.60 -6.30
C THR A 294 -20.89 -9.38 -5.39
N ASP A 295 -19.78 -8.67 -5.18
CA ASP A 295 -19.77 -7.42 -4.40
C ASP A 295 -20.57 -6.30 -5.11
N PHE A 296 -20.89 -6.50 -6.39
CA PHE A 296 -21.64 -5.59 -7.25
C PHE A 296 -23.02 -6.13 -7.66
N ASP A 297 -23.40 -7.30 -7.16
CA ASP A 297 -24.78 -7.78 -7.28
C ASP A 297 -25.62 -7.17 -6.17
N PHE A 298 -26.41 -6.17 -6.54
CA PHE A 298 -27.27 -5.43 -5.61
C PHE A 298 -28.70 -5.95 -5.60
N THR A 299 -28.95 -7.16 -6.13
CA THR A 299 -30.24 -7.81 -5.97
C THR A 299 -30.50 -8.03 -4.47
N GLU A 300 -31.62 -7.50 -3.98
CA GLU A 300 -32.06 -7.79 -2.62
C GLU A 300 -32.20 -9.31 -2.47
N PRO A 301 -31.70 -9.92 -1.37
CA PRO A 301 -31.92 -11.33 -1.13
C PRO A 301 -33.42 -11.58 -1.17
N ALA A 302 -33.84 -12.61 -1.90
CA ALA A 302 -35.24 -12.99 -2.00
C ALA A 302 -35.82 -13.06 -0.58
N PRO A 303 -37.06 -12.58 -0.35
CA PRO A 303 -37.70 -12.71 0.95
C PRO A 303 -37.61 -14.19 1.35
N ALA A 304 -37.06 -14.45 2.53
CA ALA A 304 -36.97 -15.81 3.04
C ALA A 304 -38.36 -16.46 2.95
N PRO A 305 -38.47 -17.75 2.58
CA PRO A 305 -39.76 -18.44 2.64
C PRO A 305 -40.35 -18.24 4.04
N ASP A 306 -41.65 -18.01 4.12
CA ASP A 306 -42.36 -17.72 5.38
C ASP A 306 -42.07 -18.81 6.44
N VAL A 307 -41.01 -18.61 7.23
CA VAL A 307 -40.71 -19.43 8.39
C VAL A 307 -41.61 -18.91 9.51
N GLU A 308 -42.43 -19.79 10.08
CA GLU A 308 -43.32 -19.47 11.20
C GLU A 308 -42.54 -18.70 12.28
N MET A 309 -43.02 -17.49 12.58
CA MET A 309 -42.34 -16.46 13.36
C MET A 309 -41.95 -16.90 14.79
N THR A 310 -42.44 -18.05 15.25
CA THR A 310 -42.14 -18.67 16.54
C THR A 310 -40.75 -19.29 16.63
N GLU A 311 -40.24 -19.99 15.61
CA GLU A 311 -38.89 -20.60 15.67
C GLU A 311 -37.78 -19.58 15.38
N ALA A 312 -38.08 -18.57 14.56
CA ALA A 312 -37.16 -17.47 14.27
C ALA A 312 -36.89 -16.60 15.50
N MET A 313 -37.88 -16.36 16.37
CA MET A 313 -37.67 -15.54 17.58
C MET A 313 -36.83 -16.25 18.65
N GLU A 314 -36.87 -17.58 18.73
CA GLU A 314 -36.03 -18.33 19.68
C GLU A 314 -34.56 -18.33 19.25
N THR A 315 -34.31 -18.46 17.94
CA THR A 315 -32.97 -18.44 17.35
C THR A 315 -32.35 -17.03 17.34
N VAL A 316 -33.17 -16.00 17.05
CA VAL A 316 -32.75 -14.59 17.11
C VAL A 316 -32.52 -14.14 18.55
N GLY A 317 -33.30 -14.62 19.53
CA GLY A 317 -33.07 -14.35 20.95
C GLY A 317 -31.71 -14.84 21.45
N VAL A 318 -31.32 -16.06 21.06
CA VAL A 318 -30.00 -16.63 21.39
C VAL A 318 -28.88 -15.90 20.63
N GLY A 319 -29.10 -15.54 19.37
CA GLY A 319 -28.13 -14.79 18.55
C GLY A 319 -27.85 -13.38 19.08
N ILE A 320 -28.89 -12.65 19.48
CA ILE A 320 -28.76 -11.30 20.05
C ILE A 320 -28.05 -11.36 21.41
N GLY A 321 -28.38 -12.33 22.27
CA GLY A 321 -27.69 -12.52 23.56
C GLY A 321 -26.20 -12.77 23.38
N THR A 322 -25.83 -13.57 22.38
CA THR A 322 -24.43 -13.90 22.08
C THR A 322 -23.68 -12.71 21.48
N ALA A 323 -24.30 -11.97 20.55
CA ALA A 323 -23.71 -10.78 19.92
C ALA A 323 -23.53 -9.62 20.91
N VAL A 324 -24.50 -9.40 21.82
CA VAL A 324 -24.38 -8.40 22.88
C VAL A 324 -23.29 -8.79 23.88
N SER A 325 -23.22 -10.07 24.28
CA SER A 325 -22.16 -10.57 25.17
C SER A 325 -20.76 -10.43 24.54
N GLN A 326 -20.61 -10.72 23.25
CA GLN A 326 -19.35 -10.52 22.52
C GLN A 326 -19.01 -9.02 22.36
N GLY A 327 -19.99 -8.16 22.08
CA GLY A 327 -19.79 -6.72 22.02
C GLY A 327 -19.33 -6.12 23.34
N VAL A 328 -19.94 -6.53 24.46
CA VAL A 328 -19.54 -6.13 25.81
C VAL A 328 -18.12 -6.62 26.13
N THR A 329 -17.80 -7.86 25.79
CA THR A 329 -16.46 -8.43 25.99
C THR A 329 -15.40 -7.68 25.19
N ASN A 330 -15.69 -7.30 23.94
CA ASN A 330 -14.78 -6.54 23.09
C ASN A 330 -14.54 -5.11 23.61
N VAL A 331 -15.58 -4.48 24.16
CA VAL A 331 -15.45 -3.15 24.80
C VAL A 331 -14.61 -3.24 26.08
N ILE A 332 -14.82 -4.27 26.89
CA ILE A 332 -14.04 -4.52 28.12
C ILE A 332 -12.56 -4.75 27.77
N ASN A 333 -12.27 -5.64 26.81
CA ASN A 333 -10.90 -5.92 26.38
C ASN A 333 -10.19 -4.69 25.82
N ARG A 334 -10.92 -3.83 25.08
CA ARG A 334 -10.38 -2.57 24.55
C ARG A 334 -10.06 -1.57 25.65
N LEU A 335 -10.91 -1.44 26.66
CA LEU A 335 -10.69 -0.56 27.81
C LEU A 335 -9.55 -1.06 28.69
N GLU A 336 -9.38 -2.38 28.85
CA GLU A 336 -8.27 -2.97 29.59
C GLU A 336 -6.92 -2.74 28.90
N LEU A 337 -6.91 -2.74 27.55
CA LEU A 337 -5.72 -2.42 26.75
C LEU A 337 -5.33 -0.93 26.84
N GLU A 338 -6.30 -0.03 26.87
CA GLU A 338 -6.07 1.43 26.91
C GLU A 338 -5.78 1.96 28.33
N LEU A 339 -6.32 1.32 29.38
CA LEU A 339 -6.31 1.85 30.75
C LEU A 339 -5.45 1.04 31.73
N GLY A 340 -4.96 -0.13 31.32
CA GLY A 340 -4.05 -0.97 32.09
C GLY A 340 -4.71 -1.79 33.22
N PRO A 341 -3.94 -2.73 33.82
CA PRO A 341 -4.49 -3.79 34.68
C PRO A 341 -5.03 -3.32 36.05
N GLU A 342 -4.80 -2.07 36.44
CA GLU A 342 -5.41 -1.50 37.66
C GLU A 342 -6.92 -1.19 37.49
N TRP A 343 -7.38 -1.03 36.25
CA TRP A 343 -8.79 -0.74 35.95
C TRP A 343 -9.71 -1.91 36.29
N GLY A 344 -9.34 -3.15 35.93
CA GLY A 344 -10.13 -4.35 36.20
C GLY A 344 -10.37 -4.59 37.70
N ARG A 345 -9.41 -4.22 38.56
CA ARG A 345 -9.55 -4.32 40.02
C ARG A 345 -10.53 -3.31 40.62
N ARG A 346 -10.68 -2.13 40.01
CA ARG A 346 -11.64 -1.11 40.44
C ARG A 346 -13.04 -1.34 39.87
N PHE A 347 -13.14 -1.99 38.71
CA PHE A 347 -14.40 -2.32 38.08
C PHE A 347 -15.16 -3.43 38.82
N ALA A 348 -14.46 -4.47 39.27
CA ALA A 348 -15.06 -5.54 40.09
C ALA A 348 -15.64 -5.06 41.43
N ALA A 349 -15.25 -3.87 41.90
CA ALA A 349 -15.73 -3.27 43.15
C ALA A 349 -16.98 -2.39 43.00
N LEU A 350 -17.39 -2.06 41.77
CA LEU A 350 -18.61 -1.31 41.49
C LEU A 350 -19.64 -2.28 40.90
N GLU A 351 -20.73 -2.56 41.65
CA GLU A 351 -21.91 -3.37 41.26
C GLU A 351 -22.65 -2.78 40.04
N LEU A 352 -21.96 -2.64 38.92
CA LEU A 352 -22.45 -1.98 37.71
C LEU A 352 -22.90 -3.00 36.67
N GLU A 353 -22.38 -4.24 36.72
CA GLU A 353 -22.80 -5.34 35.85
C GLU A 353 -24.26 -5.73 36.13
N GLU A 354 -24.64 -5.81 37.40
CA GLU A 354 -26.03 -6.05 37.83
C GLU A 354 -26.97 -4.92 37.38
N LYS A 355 -26.54 -3.66 37.55
CA LYS A 355 -27.34 -2.48 37.16
C LYS A 355 -27.49 -2.30 35.65
N LEU A 356 -26.48 -2.67 34.87
CA LEU A 356 -26.56 -2.63 33.42
C LEU A 356 -27.51 -3.72 32.90
N THR A 357 -27.44 -4.91 33.51
CA THR A 357 -28.28 -6.06 33.15
C THR A 357 -29.75 -5.80 33.53
N GLU A 358 -30.01 -5.23 34.71
CA GLU A 358 -31.36 -4.77 35.13
C GLU A 358 -31.90 -3.67 34.22
N ALA A 359 -31.09 -2.68 33.83
CA ALA A 359 -31.55 -1.59 32.97
C ALA A 359 -31.94 -2.06 31.57
N ILE A 360 -31.23 -3.06 31.03
CA ILE A 360 -31.53 -3.66 29.73
C ILE A 360 -32.77 -4.56 29.81
N ALA A 361 -32.91 -5.37 30.87
CA ALA A 361 -34.08 -6.22 31.10
C ALA A 361 -35.36 -5.40 31.34
N ALA A 362 -35.28 -4.30 32.09
CA ALA A 362 -36.41 -3.42 32.38
C ALA A 362 -36.92 -2.67 31.14
N GLU A 363 -36.07 -2.43 30.14
CA GLU A 363 -36.45 -1.74 28.91
C GLU A 363 -36.99 -2.70 27.84
N LEU A 364 -36.56 -3.96 27.84
CA LEU A 364 -37.18 -5.03 27.06
C LEU A 364 -38.60 -5.34 27.55
N ALA A 365 -38.84 -5.29 28.86
CA ALA A 365 -40.19 -5.45 29.44
C ALA A 365 -41.15 -4.29 29.10
N ARG A 366 -40.63 -3.06 28.92
CA ARG A 366 -41.43 -1.88 28.52
C ARG A 366 -41.82 -1.86 27.04
N GLY A 367 -41.17 -2.66 26.20
CA GLY A 367 -41.46 -2.79 24.76
C GLY A 367 -42.62 -3.73 24.42
N GLY A 368 -43.28 -4.33 25.41
CA GLY A 368 -44.39 -5.28 25.21
C GLY A 368 -45.63 -4.64 24.57
N LEU A 369 -45.90 -5.04 23.32
CA LEU A 369 -47.11 -4.72 22.56
C LEU A 369 -48.37 -5.20 23.30
N GLY A 370 -49.22 -4.25 23.71
CA GLY A 370 -50.58 -4.54 24.16
C GLY A 370 -51.43 -5.04 23.00
N ILE A 371 -51.91 -6.27 23.10
CA ILE A 371 -52.92 -6.82 22.19
C ILE A 371 -54.28 -6.27 22.65
N GLY A 372 -54.79 -5.27 21.93
CA GLY A 372 -56.17 -4.80 22.05
C GLY A 372 -57.04 -5.49 20.99
N GLU A 373 -58.02 -6.28 21.44
CA GLU A 373 -59.11 -6.79 20.61
C GLU A 373 -59.98 -5.63 20.08
N SER A 374 -60.17 -5.55 18.75
CA SER A 374 -61.43 -5.07 18.14
C SER A 374 -61.41 -5.35 16.63
N GLY A 375 -62.51 -5.88 16.10
CA GLY A 375 -62.60 -6.40 14.74
C GLY A 375 -63.27 -5.52 13.69
N GLY A 376 -63.34 -6.10 12.49
CA GLY A 376 -64.33 -5.86 11.42
C GLY A 376 -64.24 -4.55 10.65
N GLY A 377 -63.96 -4.63 9.34
CA GLY A 377 -64.33 -3.57 8.39
C GLY A 377 -63.46 -3.48 7.15
N GLU A 378 -64.11 -3.51 5.99
CA GLU A 378 -63.58 -3.57 4.62
C GLU A 378 -62.91 -2.28 4.07
N THR A 379 -62.06 -2.50 3.06
CA THR A 379 -61.67 -1.65 1.88
C THR A 379 -60.60 -0.53 1.95
N ALA A 380 -59.66 -0.64 0.98
CA ALA A 380 -58.93 0.36 0.19
C ALA A 380 -57.55 0.98 0.64
N VAL A 381 -56.51 0.66 -0.17
CA VAL A 381 -55.27 1.38 -0.61
C VAL A 381 -54.26 1.96 0.41
N SER A 382 -53.02 1.39 0.45
CA SER A 382 -51.71 2.09 0.59
C SER A 382 -50.50 1.12 0.67
N PRO A 383 -49.24 1.56 0.39
CA PRO A 383 -48.05 0.68 0.35
C PRO A 383 -47.62 0.19 1.74
N PRO A 384 -46.79 -0.88 1.85
CA PRO A 384 -46.56 -1.56 3.13
C PRO A 384 -45.76 -0.70 4.12
N PRO A 385 -45.99 -0.87 5.44
CA PRO A 385 -45.29 -0.11 6.46
C PRO A 385 -43.86 -0.64 6.64
N VAL A 386 -42.95 0.28 6.95
CA VAL A 386 -41.59 -0.03 7.43
C VAL A 386 -41.70 -0.88 8.70
N THR A 387 -41.05 -2.04 8.71
CA THR A 387 -41.06 -3.00 9.81
C THR A 387 -40.61 -2.32 11.12
N PRO A 388 -41.44 -2.29 12.19
CA PRO A 388 -41.13 -1.58 13.44
C PRO A 388 -39.85 -2.03 14.14
N GLY A 389 -39.39 -3.27 13.89
CA GLY A 389 -38.20 -3.85 14.52
C GLY A 389 -36.87 -3.19 14.15
N MET A 390 -36.69 -2.76 12.90
CA MET A 390 -35.44 -2.08 12.48
C MET A 390 -35.33 -0.67 13.07
N VAL A 391 -36.45 0.03 13.22
CA VAL A 391 -36.49 1.35 13.85
C VAL A 391 -36.22 1.24 15.36
N ALA A 392 -36.68 0.18 16.01
CA ALA A 392 -36.38 -0.09 17.41
C ALA A 392 -34.90 -0.42 17.63
N PHE A 393 -34.30 -1.23 16.74
CA PHE A 393 -32.88 -1.58 16.80
C PHE A 393 -31.96 -0.36 16.60
N GLN A 394 -32.21 0.45 15.57
CA GLN A 394 -31.45 1.69 15.34
C GLN A 394 -31.57 2.70 16.49
N LYS A 395 -32.75 2.79 17.12
CA LYS A 395 -32.94 3.63 18.32
C LYS A 395 -32.20 3.08 19.54
N ALA A 396 -32.08 1.75 19.67
CA ALA A 396 -31.31 1.13 20.74
C ALA A 396 -29.80 1.38 20.56
N GLU A 397 -29.26 1.18 19.36
CA GLU A 397 -27.86 1.50 19.05
C GLU A 397 -27.53 2.98 19.32
N GLN A 398 -28.36 3.90 18.82
CA GLN A 398 -28.15 5.33 19.04
C GLN A 398 -28.17 5.70 20.53
N LYS A 399 -29.00 5.04 21.35
CA LYS A 399 -29.04 5.29 22.81
C LYS A 399 -27.84 4.71 23.54
N VAL A 400 -27.33 3.55 23.12
CA VAL A 400 -26.09 2.96 23.68
C VAL A 400 -24.90 3.85 23.35
N GLU A 401 -24.80 4.34 22.11
CA GLU A 401 -23.74 5.25 21.68
C GLU A 401 -23.79 6.59 22.42
N GLN A 402 -24.98 7.16 22.61
CA GLN A 402 -25.17 8.36 23.44
C GLN A 402 -24.78 8.15 24.91
N SER A 403 -25.00 6.96 25.46
CA SER A 403 -24.63 6.63 26.84
C SER A 403 -23.12 6.48 26.99
N LEU A 404 -22.45 5.88 26.01
CA LEU A 404 -20.99 5.80 25.93
C LEU A 404 -20.35 7.20 25.81
N GLN A 405 -20.89 8.07 24.95
CA GLN A 405 -20.40 9.45 24.83
C GLN A 405 -20.57 10.25 26.13
N LYS A 406 -21.67 10.07 26.86
CA LYS A 406 -21.86 10.72 28.17
C LYS A 406 -20.88 10.18 29.22
N ALA A 407 -20.61 8.88 29.21
CA ALA A 407 -19.66 8.27 30.13
C ALA A 407 -18.23 8.80 29.88
N THR A 408 -17.77 8.83 28.63
CA THR A 408 -16.44 9.36 28.27
C THR A 408 -16.29 10.84 28.64
N THR A 409 -17.31 11.65 28.35
CA THR A 409 -17.29 13.09 28.72
C THR A 409 -17.23 13.31 30.23
N THR A 410 -17.86 12.42 31.01
CA THR A 410 -17.83 12.49 32.48
C THR A 410 -16.47 12.07 33.03
N MET A 411 -15.82 11.08 32.41
CA MET A 411 -14.46 10.67 32.75
C MET A 411 -13.43 11.77 32.45
N ASP A 412 -13.54 12.45 31.31
CA ASP A 412 -12.63 13.56 30.96
C ASP A 412 -12.78 14.75 31.92
N LYS A 413 -14.01 15.07 32.34
CA LYS A 413 -14.25 16.08 33.39
C LYS A 413 -13.64 15.68 34.73
N THR A 414 -13.69 14.40 35.08
CA THR A 414 -13.11 13.89 36.33
C THR A 414 -11.58 13.91 36.25
N ARG A 415 -11.00 13.58 35.10
CA ARG A 415 -9.57 13.68 34.81
C ARG A 415 -9.05 15.12 34.89
N GLN A 416 -9.79 16.08 34.33
CA GLN A 416 -9.44 17.51 34.44
C GLN A 416 -9.51 18.01 35.88
N LYS A 417 -10.49 17.55 36.68
CA LYS A 417 -10.57 17.90 38.11
C LYS A 417 -9.40 17.34 38.94
N LEU A 418 -8.92 16.15 38.58
CA LEU A 418 -7.78 15.51 39.25
C LEU A 418 -6.42 16.06 38.79
N ALA A 419 -6.36 16.72 37.64
CA ALA A 419 -5.13 17.32 37.08
C ALA A 419 -4.93 18.79 37.45
N ALA A 420 -5.81 19.40 38.26
CA ALA A 420 -5.62 20.75 38.75
C ALA A 420 -4.54 20.78 39.86
N PRO A 421 -3.49 21.61 39.74
CA PRO A 421 -2.43 21.68 40.75
C PRO A 421 -2.95 22.36 42.03
N GLU A 422 -2.59 21.78 43.18
CA GLU A 422 -2.84 22.35 44.51
C GLU A 422 -2.21 23.74 44.63
N THR A 423 -2.94 24.64 45.29
CA THR A 423 -2.55 26.03 45.54
C THR A 423 -1.57 26.13 46.71
N ASP A 424 -0.57 27.00 46.56
CA ASP A 424 0.56 27.31 47.45
C ASP A 424 0.25 27.47 48.95
N PRO A 425 1.21 27.17 49.85
CA PRO A 425 1.31 27.79 51.16
C PRO A 425 2.30 28.97 51.20
N GLN A 426 1.92 29.98 52.00
CA GLN A 426 2.56 31.28 52.27
C GLN A 426 4.06 31.29 52.69
N PRO A 427 4.74 32.46 52.60
CA PRO A 427 6.17 32.61 52.82
C PRO A 427 6.58 33.05 54.25
N GLY A 428 7.73 32.55 54.71
CA GLY A 428 8.48 33.01 55.89
C GLY A 428 9.78 33.76 55.52
N PRO A 429 10.43 34.46 56.48
CA PRO A 429 10.87 35.84 56.28
C PRO A 429 12.31 36.05 55.75
N GLN A 430 12.45 37.22 55.13
CA GLN A 430 13.62 37.86 54.52
C GLN A 430 14.82 38.09 55.46
N GLN A 431 16.04 38.12 54.90
CA GLN A 431 17.07 39.20 55.01
C GLN A 431 18.42 38.75 54.38
N PRO A 432 19.39 39.65 54.08
CA PRO A 432 19.35 40.69 53.05
C PRO A 432 20.59 40.69 52.11
N LYS A 433 20.46 41.38 50.97
CA LYS A 433 21.57 41.76 50.05
C LYS A 433 22.64 42.62 50.73
N PRO A 434 23.87 42.62 50.20
CA PRO A 434 24.34 43.75 49.39
C PRO A 434 25.23 43.27 48.21
N LYS A 435 25.71 44.01 47.22
CA LYS A 435 25.40 45.27 46.49
C LYS A 435 26.31 45.22 45.24
N ALA A 436 25.96 45.98 44.21
CA ALA A 436 26.64 46.00 42.91
C ALA A 436 27.99 46.75 42.90
N ALA A 437 28.83 46.44 41.90
CA ALA A 437 29.62 47.43 41.17
C ALA A 437 29.96 46.89 39.76
N ALA A 438 29.58 47.65 38.74
CA ALA A 438 30.11 47.61 37.38
C ALA A 438 31.23 48.68 37.24
N PRO A 439 31.63 49.10 36.03
CA PRO A 439 32.50 48.44 35.06
C PRO A 439 33.75 49.32 34.76
N THR A 440 34.76 48.78 34.08
CA THR A 440 35.76 49.62 33.36
C THR A 440 36.30 48.92 32.13
N GLN A 441 36.05 49.54 30.98
CA GLN A 441 36.85 49.45 29.75
C GLN A 441 38.20 50.13 30.00
N ASP A 442 39.29 49.68 29.35
CA ASP A 442 40.06 50.59 28.48
C ASP A 442 41.13 49.91 27.60
N THR A 443 41.22 50.44 26.38
CA THR A 443 42.38 50.68 25.50
C THR A 443 43.36 49.59 25.03
N SER A 444 43.33 49.37 23.71
CA SER A 444 44.45 49.13 22.76
C SER A 444 45.55 50.23 22.83
N PRO A 445 46.83 50.04 22.38
CA PRO A 445 47.15 49.85 20.95
C PRO A 445 48.47 49.14 20.50
N ALA A 446 48.45 48.79 19.21
CA ALA A 446 49.51 48.86 18.17
C ALA A 446 50.76 47.92 18.12
N ALA A 447 50.76 47.13 17.03
CA ALA A 447 51.79 46.96 15.99
C ALA A 447 53.04 46.06 16.20
N ALA A 448 53.15 45.00 15.37
CA ALA A 448 54.22 44.82 14.36
C ALA A 448 54.12 43.49 13.55
N ALA A 449 54.17 43.64 12.22
CA ALA A 449 54.75 42.80 11.15
C ALA A 449 54.66 41.23 11.09
N LYS A 450 54.07 40.80 9.96
CA LYS A 450 54.11 39.54 9.14
C LYS A 450 55.45 38.74 9.12
N PRO A 451 55.49 37.44 8.68
CA PRO A 451 54.79 36.91 7.49
C PRO A 451 54.23 35.46 7.49
N GLN A 452 53.28 35.27 6.56
CA GLN A 452 52.90 34.08 5.76
C GLN A 452 53.15 32.65 6.30
N GLY A 453 52.05 31.92 6.45
CA GLY A 453 52.01 30.46 6.44
C GLY A 453 50.58 29.98 6.17
N ASP A 454 50.41 29.18 5.13
CA ASP A 454 49.16 28.73 4.53
C ASP A 454 48.15 28.10 5.52
N SER A 455 46.88 28.44 5.34
CA SER A 455 45.76 27.65 5.84
C SER A 455 45.08 26.94 4.67
N PRO A 456 44.77 25.65 4.77
CA PRO A 456 43.57 25.10 4.20
C PRO A 456 42.44 25.22 5.24
N LYS A 457 41.39 25.96 4.88
CA LYS A 457 40.07 25.91 5.53
C LYS A 457 39.63 24.43 5.61
N GLU A 458 39.55 23.87 6.81
CA GLU A 458 38.68 22.72 7.06
C GLU A 458 37.23 23.18 6.95
N ALA A 459 36.55 22.67 5.93
CA ALA A 459 35.11 22.77 5.82
C ALA A 459 34.48 21.97 6.97
N SER A 460 33.70 22.67 7.79
CA SER A 460 32.76 22.15 8.77
C SER A 460 31.98 20.95 8.22
N SER A 461 32.36 19.73 8.57
CA SER A 461 31.62 18.50 8.28
C SER A 461 30.63 18.19 9.41
N GLN A 462 29.63 19.05 9.60
CA GLN A 462 28.49 18.79 10.50
C GLN A 462 27.82 17.41 10.26
N PRO A 463 27.71 16.88 9.01
CA PRO A 463 27.09 15.57 8.79
C PRO A 463 27.88 14.40 9.40
N ALA A 464 29.22 14.49 9.42
CA ALA A 464 30.08 13.43 9.92
C ALA A 464 30.05 13.34 11.46
N ALA A 465 29.89 14.47 12.14
CA ALA A 465 29.76 14.52 13.59
C ALA A 465 28.38 14.01 14.05
N GLN A 466 27.31 14.35 13.32
CA GLN A 466 25.95 13.84 13.59
C GLN A 466 25.86 12.32 13.44
N LEU A 467 26.49 11.75 12.40
CA LEU A 467 26.54 10.30 12.19
C LEU A 467 27.28 9.56 13.31
N ARG A 468 28.34 10.16 13.88
CA ARG A 468 29.06 9.57 15.03
C ARG A 468 28.22 9.57 16.31
N ILE A 469 27.46 10.64 16.56
CA ILE A 469 26.56 10.70 17.72
C ILE A 469 25.44 9.65 17.58
N LEU A 470 24.91 9.44 16.37
CA LEU A 470 23.90 8.41 16.11
C LEU A 470 24.45 6.99 16.34
N ASP A 471 25.66 6.69 15.84
CA ASP A 471 26.33 5.40 16.03
C ASP A 471 26.64 5.12 17.52
N MET A 472 26.98 6.15 18.29
CA MET A 472 27.16 6.04 19.75
C MET A 472 25.84 5.78 20.50
N LEU A 473 24.73 6.33 20.02
CA LEU A 473 23.39 6.07 20.57
C LEU A 473 22.94 4.64 20.26
N GLU A 474 23.15 4.17 19.02
CA GLU A 474 22.79 2.81 18.58
C GLU A 474 23.59 1.74 19.33
N LYS A 475 24.86 2.02 19.63
CA LYS A 475 25.71 1.14 20.44
C LYS A 475 25.46 1.23 21.95
N GLY A 476 24.54 2.09 22.40
CA GLY A 476 24.22 2.29 23.81
C GLY A 476 25.35 2.91 24.63
N VAL A 477 26.30 3.60 23.97
CA VAL A 477 27.46 4.23 24.62
C VAL A 477 27.06 5.53 25.33
N ILE A 478 26.01 6.19 24.86
CA ILE A 478 25.45 7.42 25.43
C ILE A 478 23.93 7.31 25.53
N SER A 479 23.36 8.05 26.46
CA SER A 479 21.91 8.19 26.61
C SER A 479 21.31 9.16 25.57
N VAL A 480 19.99 9.07 25.37
CA VAL A 480 19.24 9.97 24.46
C VAL A 480 19.40 11.44 24.86
N GLU A 481 19.48 11.74 26.16
CA GLU A 481 19.63 13.10 26.69
C GLU A 481 21.04 13.67 26.44
N GLU A 482 22.08 12.84 26.52
CA GLU A 482 23.45 13.22 26.19
C GLU A 482 23.64 13.42 24.67
N ALA A 483 23.04 12.55 23.85
CA ALA A 483 23.03 12.71 22.40
C ALA A 483 22.37 14.03 21.98
N SER A 484 21.26 14.40 22.63
CA SER A 484 20.58 15.69 22.36
C SER A 484 21.44 16.90 22.70
N LYS A 485 22.15 16.87 23.84
CA LYS A 485 23.09 17.95 24.22
C LYS A 485 24.27 18.07 23.25
N LEU A 486 24.81 16.94 22.79
CA LEU A 486 25.92 16.93 21.83
C LEU A 486 25.48 17.46 20.46
N LEU A 487 24.28 17.08 19.99
CA LEU A 487 23.72 17.60 18.74
C LEU A 487 23.44 19.10 18.77
N GLN A 488 23.08 19.66 19.94
CA GLN A 488 22.90 21.11 20.11
C GLN A 488 24.22 21.90 20.14
N SER A 489 25.36 21.23 20.33
CA SER A 489 26.68 21.85 20.38
C SER A 489 27.46 21.84 19.05
N LEU A 490 26.95 21.10 18.05
CA LEU A 490 27.44 21.07 16.67
C LEU A 490 26.78 22.16 15.82
#